data_AF-A0A6B3FHU8-F1
#
_entry.id   AF-A0A6B3FHU8-F1
#
_cell.length_a   1.000
_cell.length_b   1.000
_cell.length_c   1.000
_cell.angle_alpha   90.00
_cell.angle_beta   90.00
_cell.angle_gamma   90.00
#
_symmetry.space_group_name_H-M   'P 1'
#
loop_
_entity.id
_entity.type
_entity.pdbx_description
1 polymer ?
#
loop_
_entity_poly.entity_id
_entity_poly.type
_entity_poly.pdbx_seq_one_letter_code
_entity_poly.pdbx_strand_id
1 'polypeptide(L)'
;IRNDIMPNQLSIPEAGAKGTQVGGNVVYTTSGPVDTVVQPTADGGSRTLNILKSSVAPKTYETSFQIPAGMSVVTHDDGSVSLYSPGDTNPDVAPAKEAAAFFDAPWAKDANGHDIPTSYKVVGNKIVQSVEFNAS
;
A
#
# COMPACT_ATOMS: atom_id res chain seq x y z
N ILE A 1 -6.95 -17.99 -2.92
CA ILE A 1 -6.69 -17.13 -1.75
C ILE A 1 -7.10 -17.85 -0.46
N ARG A 2 -6.15 -18.28 0.38
CA ARG A 2 -6.49 -18.77 1.74
C ARG A 2 -6.37 -17.61 2.73
N ASN A 3 -7.42 -17.37 3.51
CA ASN A 3 -7.49 -16.20 4.40
C ASN A 3 -6.57 -16.30 5.63
N ASP A 4 -6.12 -17.51 5.96
CA ASP A 4 -5.27 -17.83 7.12
C ASP A 4 -3.78 -17.48 6.90
N ILE A 5 -3.38 -17.16 5.67
CA ILE A 5 -1.99 -16.82 5.31
C ILE A 5 -1.83 -15.36 4.87
N MET A 6 -2.91 -14.60 4.70
CA MET A 6 -2.84 -13.16 4.41
C MET A 6 -2.34 -12.38 5.63
N PRO A 7 -1.70 -11.20 5.45
CA PRO A 7 -1.56 -10.24 6.55
C PRO A 7 -2.94 -9.99 7.16
N ASN A 8 -3.10 -10.38 8.41
CA ASN A 8 -4.36 -10.24 9.15
C ASN A 8 -4.65 -8.78 9.54
N GLN A 9 -3.64 -7.91 9.40
CA GLN A 9 -3.75 -6.49 9.70
C GLN A 9 -2.78 -5.66 8.85
N LEU A 10 -3.32 -4.61 8.24
CA LEU A 10 -2.57 -3.52 7.61
C LEU A 10 -2.81 -2.24 8.44
N SER A 11 -1.77 -1.45 8.66
CA SER A 11 -1.95 -0.10 9.18
C SER A 11 -2.38 0.85 8.06
N ILE A 12 -3.12 1.90 8.41
CA ILE A 12 -3.49 2.96 7.47
C ILE A 12 -2.58 4.17 7.77
N PRO A 13 -1.64 4.53 6.89
CA PRO A 13 -0.74 5.66 7.13
C PRO A 13 -1.53 6.97 7.26
N GLU A 14 -1.08 7.83 8.18
CA GLU A 14 -1.61 9.18 8.44
C GLU A 14 -3.11 9.28 8.81
N ALA A 15 -3.80 8.14 8.95
CA ALA A 15 -5.23 8.14 9.26
C ALA A 15 -5.51 8.59 10.70
N GLY A 16 -6.56 9.40 10.86
CA GLY A 16 -7.13 9.71 12.16
C GLY A 16 -7.81 8.51 12.83
N ALA A 17 -8.13 8.62 14.12
CA ALA A 17 -8.67 7.51 14.92
C ALA A 17 -10.09 7.03 14.51
N LYS A 18 -10.82 7.81 13.70
CA LYS A 18 -12.18 7.48 13.25
C LYS A 18 -12.35 7.83 11.77
N GLY A 19 -12.84 6.86 11.00
CA GLY A 19 -13.21 7.04 9.60
C GLY A 19 -14.71 7.33 9.46
N THR A 20 -15.08 8.02 8.38
CA THR A 20 -16.47 8.26 7.96
C THR A 20 -16.74 7.51 6.67
N GLN A 21 -17.87 6.80 6.59
CA GLN A 21 -18.26 6.12 5.36
C GLN A 21 -18.81 7.12 4.33
N VAL A 22 -18.24 7.12 3.13
CA VAL A 22 -18.65 8.01 2.03
C VAL A 22 -18.62 7.23 0.71
N GLY A 23 -19.78 7.00 0.10
CA GLY A 23 -19.86 6.38 -1.22
C GLY A 23 -19.21 4.99 -1.32
N GLY A 24 -19.29 4.18 -0.26
CA GLY A 24 -18.65 2.86 -0.20
C GLY A 24 -17.19 2.87 0.25
N ASN A 25 -16.58 4.05 0.40
CA ASN A 25 -15.23 4.22 0.94
C ASN A 25 -15.27 4.55 2.43
N VAL A 26 -14.14 4.41 3.11
CA VAL A 26 -13.92 4.96 4.44
C VAL A 26 -12.90 6.11 4.34
N VAL A 27 -13.31 7.30 4.75
CA VAL A 27 -12.51 8.52 4.70
C VAL A 27 -12.06 8.90 6.10
N TYR A 28 -10.76 9.09 6.27
CA TYR A 28 -10.11 9.56 7.48
C TYR A 28 -9.61 10.97 7.23
N THR A 29 -10.44 11.97 7.57
CA THR A 29 -10.05 13.38 7.49
C THR A 29 -9.20 13.75 8.71
N THR A 30 -8.18 14.57 8.47
CA THR A 30 -7.32 15.10 9.53
C THR A 30 -7.20 16.62 9.42
N SER A 31 -6.80 17.29 10.51
CA SER A 31 -6.38 18.69 10.45
C SER A 31 -4.98 18.87 9.86
N GLY A 32 -4.22 17.78 9.70
CA GLY A 32 -2.88 17.76 9.13
C GLY A 32 -2.89 17.87 7.60
N PRO A 33 -1.72 17.77 6.95
CA PRO A 33 -1.60 17.98 5.50
C PRO A 33 -2.06 16.78 4.65
N VAL A 34 -2.52 15.69 5.26
CA VAL A 34 -2.90 14.44 4.58
C VAL A 34 -4.24 13.95 5.10
N ASP A 35 -5.13 13.60 4.18
CA ASP A 35 -6.30 12.77 4.48
C ASP A 35 -6.08 11.38 3.88
N THR A 36 -6.70 10.35 4.46
CA THR A 36 -6.56 8.98 3.97
C THR A 36 -7.90 8.39 3.59
N VAL A 37 -7.96 7.70 2.45
CA VAL A 37 -9.16 7.02 1.96
C VAL A 37 -8.87 5.55 1.78
N VAL A 38 -9.70 4.69 2.36
CA VAL A 38 -9.70 3.25 2.09
C VAL A 38 -10.86 2.93 1.18
N GLN A 39 -10.57 2.33 0.03
CA GLN A 39 -11.54 1.94 -0.98
C GLN A 39 -11.49 0.43 -1.18
N PRO A 40 -12.61 -0.30 -1.11
CA PRO A 40 -12.66 -1.68 -1.58
C PRO A 40 -12.44 -1.70 -3.11
N THR A 41 -11.74 -2.72 -3.60
CA THR A 41 -11.53 -2.92 -5.04
C THR A 41 -12.46 -4.01 -5.56
N ALA A 42 -12.78 -3.98 -6.86
CA ALA A 42 -13.76 -4.88 -7.46
C ALA A 42 -13.33 -6.37 -7.45
N ASP A 43 -12.03 -6.62 -7.35
CA ASP A 43 -11.39 -7.93 -7.23
C ASP A 43 -11.32 -8.44 -5.76
N GLY A 44 -11.93 -7.72 -4.82
CA GLY A 44 -12.03 -8.12 -3.42
C GLY A 44 -10.85 -7.69 -2.54
N GLY A 45 -9.94 -6.87 -3.06
CA GLY A 45 -8.88 -6.21 -2.30
C GLY A 45 -9.31 -4.88 -1.68
N SER A 46 -8.30 -4.11 -1.26
CA SER A 46 -8.50 -2.73 -0.83
C SER A 46 -7.35 -1.85 -1.31
N ARG A 47 -7.66 -0.58 -1.55
CA ARG A 47 -6.70 0.47 -1.91
C ARG A 47 -6.70 1.52 -0.83
N THR A 48 -5.52 1.90 -0.37
CA THR A 48 -5.32 3.07 0.48
C THR A 48 -4.81 4.23 -0.36
N LEU A 49 -5.49 5.38 -0.30
CA LEU A 49 -5.11 6.61 -0.98
C LEU A 49 -4.76 7.67 0.06
N ASN A 50 -3.59 8.29 -0.10
CA ASN A 50 -3.20 9.47 0.66
C ASN A 50 -3.50 10.73 -0.18
N ILE A 51 -4.39 11.58 0.32
CA ILE A 51 -4.76 12.85 -0.31
C ILE A 51 -3.87 13.95 0.26
N LEU A 52 -2.90 14.40 -0.52
CA LEU A 52 -1.90 15.37 -0.10
C LEU A 52 -2.45 16.78 -0.33
N LYS A 53 -2.81 17.48 0.76
CA LYS A 53 -3.50 18.78 0.70
C LYS A 53 -2.57 19.95 0.45
N SER A 54 -1.27 19.77 0.64
CA SER A 54 -0.29 20.84 0.53
C SER A 54 1.12 20.29 0.36
N SER A 55 2.04 21.18 -0.04
CA SER A 55 3.46 20.88 -0.23
C SER A 55 4.23 20.54 1.04
N VAL A 56 3.64 20.79 2.22
CA VAL A 56 4.24 20.41 3.51
C VAL A 56 3.87 18.99 3.95
N ALA A 57 3.10 18.26 3.13
CA ALA A 57 2.83 16.84 3.38
C ALA A 57 4.14 16.03 3.44
N PRO A 58 4.20 14.93 4.21
CA PRO A 58 5.31 14.00 4.15
C PRO A 58 5.57 13.49 2.72
N LYS A 59 6.82 13.11 2.44
CA LYS A 59 7.16 12.44 1.17
C LYS A 59 7.18 10.92 1.29
N THR A 60 7.05 10.41 2.51
CA THR A 60 7.13 8.98 2.84
C THR A 60 5.94 8.56 3.67
N TYR A 61 5.33 7.44 3.31
CA TYR A 61 4.14 6.89 3.97
C TYR A 61 4.38 5.42 4.31
N GLU A 62 4.24 5.06 5.58
CA GLU A 62 4.53 3.72 6.07
C GLU A 62 3.25 2.89 6.28
N THR A 63 3.12 1.81 5.53
CA THR A 63 2.12 0.77 5.77
C THR A 63 2.80 -0.40 6.46
N SER A 64 2.56 -0.56 7.76
CA SER A 64 2.98 -1.72 8.52
C SER A 64 2.03 -2.88 8.27
N PHE A 65 2.58 -4.07 8.18
CA PHE A 65 1.81 -5.30 8.03
C PHE A 65 2.37 -6.39 8.94
N GLN A 66 1.51 -7.30 9.38
CA GLN A 66 1.93 -8.50 10.08
C GLN A 66 2.15 -9.60 9.05
N ILE A 67 3.41 -9.95 8.83
CA ILE A 67 3.78 -11.10 8.00
C ILE A 67 3.82 -12.33 8.91
N PRO A 68 3.05 -13.39 8.64
CA PRO A 68 3.25 -14.69 9.28
C PRO A 68 4.71 -15.15 9.16
N ALA A 69 5.24 -15.75 10.22
CA ALA A 69 6.64 -16.15 10.25
C ALA A 69 7.02 -17.05 9.06
N GLY A 70 8.13 -16.74 8.40
CA GLY A 70 8.71 -17.54 7.32
C GLY A 70 8.27 -17.16 5.89
N MET A 71 7.40 -16.16 5.71
CA MET A 71 7.13 -15.66 4.35
C MET A 71 8.30 -14.86 3.78
N SER A 72 8.43 -14.89 2.45
CA SER A 72 9.41 -14.10 1.71
C SER A 72 8.74 -12.95 0.95
N VAL A 73 9.41 -11.81 0.88
CA VAL A 73 8.96 -10.65 0.11
C VAL A 73 9.77 -10.53 -1.16
N VAL A 74 9.09 -10.31 -2.29
CA VAL A 74 9.70 -10.10 -3.60
C VAL A 74 9.21 -8.76 -4.15
N THR A 75 10.14 -7.93 -4.62
CA THR A 75 9.84 -6.70 -5.37
C THR A 75 10.06 -6.99 -6.85
N HIS A 76 9.12 -6.55 -7.69
CA HIS A 76 9.13 -6.77 -9.13
C HIS A 76 9.60 -5.52 -9.88
N ASP A 77 9.90 -5.67 -11.17
CA ASP A 77 10.42 -4.58 -12.03
C ASP A 77 9.45 -3.40 -12.18
N ASP A 78 8.13 -3.66 -12.08
CA ASP A 78 7.10 -2.62 -12.11
C ASP A 78 6.91 -1.91 -10.76
N GLY A 79 7.66 -2.31 -9.73
CA GLY A 79 7.59 -1.77 -8.37
C GLY A 79 6.50 -2.38 -7.49
N SER A 80 5.73 -3.35 -8.01
CA SER A 80 4.81 -4.14 -7.20
C SER A 80 5.55 -5.05 -6.22
N VAL A 81 4.84 -5.53 -5.19
CA VAL A 81 5.41 -6.36 -4.13
C VAL A 81 4.55 -7.60 -3.90
N SER A 82 5.15 -8.78 -3.96
CA SER A 82 4.50 -10.05 -3.60
C SER A 82 5.03 -10.58 -2.27
N LEU A 83 4.13 -11.18 -1.49
CA LEU A 83 4.48 -11.99 -0.32
C LEU A 83 4.20 -13.45 -0.65
N TYR A 84 5.21 -14.29 -0.46
CA TYR A 84 5.12 -15.73 -0.69
C TYR A 84 5.19 -16.50 0.62
N SER A 85 4.46 -17.62 0.66
CA SER A 85 4.53 -18.54 1.79
C SER A 85 5.93 -19.16 1.94
N PRO A 86 6.30 -19.62 3.15
CA PRO A 86 7.57 -20.31 3.35
C PRO A 86 7.75 -21.45 2.35
N GLY A 87 8.89 -21.46 1.65
CA GLY A 87 9.25 -22.49 0.67
C GLY A 87 8.74 -22.25 -0.75
N ASP A 88 8.07 -21.13 -1.02
CA ASP A 88 7.59 -20.74 -2.36
C ASP A 88 8.36 -19.51 -2.86
N THR A 89 9.67 -19.67 -3.06
CA THR A 89 10.60 -18.54 -3.20
C THR A 89 11.07 -18.26 -4.63
N ASN A 90 10.45 -18.87 -5.65
CA ASN A 90 10.95 -18.74 -7.03
C ASN A 90 10.07 -17.79 -7.87
N PRO A 91 10.52 -16.56 -8.15
CA PRO A 91 9.76 -15.61 -8.96
C PRO A 91 9.67 -15.99 -10.46
N ASP A 92 10.61 -16.79 -10.97
CA ASP A 92 10.65 -17.22 -12.38
C ASP A 92 9.83 -18.50 -12.65
N VAL A 93 9.52 -19.25 -11.60
CA VAL A 93 8.56 -20.34 -11.64
C VAL A 93 7.26 -19.75 -11.12
N ALA A 94 6.45 -19.18 -12.01
CA ALA A 94 5.07 -18.78 -11.72
C ALA A 94 4.44 -19.86 -10.83
N PRO A 95 3.94 -19.47 -9.65
CA PRO A 95 4.28 -20.21 -8.46
C PRO A 95 3.68 -21.60 -8.51
N ALA A 96 4.33 -22.56 -7.84
CA ALA A 96 3.68 -23.82 -7.55
C ALA A 96 2.37 -23.59 -6.75
N LYS A 97 2.22 -22.43 -6.08
CA LYS A 97 1.00 -21.91 -5.41
C LYS A 97 0.92 -20.37 -5.44
N GLU A 98 -0.23 -19.78 -5.79
CA GLU A 98 -0.45 -18.31 -5.83
C GLU A 98 0.15 -17.54 -4.64
N ALA A 99 0.66 -16.32 -4.88
CA ALA A 99 1.19 -15.43 -3.85
C ALA A 99 0.21 -15.30 -2.68
N ALA A 100 0.74 -15.31 -1.45
CA ALA A 100 -0.09 -15.22 -0.25
C ALA A 100 -0.73 -13.83 -0.12
N ALA A 101 -0.02 -12.77 -0.55
CA ALA A 101 -0.53 -11.42 -0.68
C ALA A 101 0.20 -10.66 -1.79
N PHE A 102 -0.42 -9.59 -2.29
CA PHE A 102 0.13 -8.75 -3.35
C PHE A 102 -0.19 -7.27 -3.07
N PHE A 103 0.77 -6.40 -3.38
CA PHE A 103 0.61 -4.96 -3.42
C PHE A 103 0.89 -4.49 -4.85
N ASP A 104 -0.13 -3.93 -5.50
CA ASP A 104 0.00 -3.31 -6.82
C ASP A 104 1.10 -2.24 -6.82
N ALA A 105 1.73 -2.02 -7.97
CA ALA A 105 2.69 -0.94 -8.16
C ALA A 105 2.13 0.41 -7.66
N PRO A 106 2.95 1.21 -6.94
CA PRO A 106 2.48 2.48 -6.41
C PRO A 106 2.36 3.52 -7.52
N TRP A 107 1.45 4.47 -7.33
CA TRP A 107 1.29 5.61 -8.22
C TRP A 107 0.88 6.85 -7.43
N ALA A 108 1.14 8.01 -8.01
CA ALA A 108 0.63 9.29 -7.53
C ALA A 108 0.38 10.22 -8.71
N LYS A 109 -0.59 11.11 -8.55
CA LYS A 109 -0.97 12.14 -9.52
C LYS A 109 -1.00 13.49 -8.83
N ASP A 110 -0.61 14.55 -9.52
CA ASP A 110 -0.83 15.93 -9.05
C ASP A 110 -2.27 16.41 -9.31
N ALA A 111 -2.58 17.64 -8.90
CA ALA A 111 -3.89 18.25 -9.09
C ALA A 111 -4.28 18.45 -10.57
N ASN A 112 -3.31 18.42 -11.49
CA ASN A 112 -3.51 18.52 -12.93
C ASN A 112 -3.61 17.14 -13.61
N GLY A 113 -3.46 16.04 -12.85
CA GLY A 113 -3.48 14.67 -13.36
C GLY A 113 -2.14 14.19 -13.93
N HIS A 114 -1.05 14.93 -13.70
CA HIS A 114 0.29 14.54 -14.13
C HIS A 114 0.86 13.48 -13.20
N ASP A 115 1.58 12.50 -13.76
CA ASP A 115 2.26 11.46 -12.97
C ASP A 115 3.36 12.04 -12.10
N ILE A 116 3.38 11.61 -10.84
CA ILE A 116 4.44 11.92 -9.89
C ILE A 116 5.24 10.64 -9.63
N PRO A 117 6.58 10.68 -9.77
CA PRO A 117 7.41 9.52 -9.47
C PRO A 117 7.14 9.00 -8.06
N THR A 118 6.83 7.70 -7.99
CA THR A 118 6.42 7.04 -6.75
C THR A 118 7.03 5.65 -6.71
N SER A 119 7.53 5.23 -5.55
CA SER A 119 8.14 3.92 -5.39
C SER A 119 7.81 3.30 -4.02
N TYR A 120 7.87 1.96 -3.96
CA TYR A 120 7.85 1.24 -2.70
C TYR A 120 9.25 0.79 -2.31
N LYS A 121 9.48 0.75 -1.00
CA LYS A 121 10.60 0.03 -0.40
C LYS A 121 10.09 -0.82 0.75
N VAL A 122 10.49 -2.08 0.78
CA VAL A 122 10.20 -2.98 1.90
C VAL A 122 11.29 -2.82 2.96
N VAL A 123 10.89 -2.54 4.20
CA VAL A 123 11.79 -2.39 5.35
C VAL A 123 11.24 -3.22 6.51
N GLY A 124 11.82 -4.41 6.71
CA GLY A 124 11.31 -5.37 7.71
C GLY A 124 9.88 -5.78 7.37
N ASN A 125 8.94 -5.42 8.24
CA ASN A 125 7.51 -5.70 8.09
C ASN A 125 6.70 -4.46 7.65
N LYS A 126 7.34 -3.53 6.94
CA LYS A 126 6.75 -2.29 6.47
C LYS A 126 6.98 -2.10 4.98
N ILE A 127 5.97 -1.57 4.29
CA ILE A 127 6.08 -1.01 2.95
C ILE A 127 6.12 0.50 3.13
N VAL A 128 7.19 1.10 2.66
CA VAL A 128 7.39 2.55 2.66
C VAL A 128 7.13 3.04 1.24
N GLN A 129 6.05 3.79 1.05
CA GLN A 129 5.78 4.51 -0.18
C GLN A 129 6.54 5.84 -0.16
N SER A 130 7.32 6.13 -1.19
CA SER A 130 7.95 7.43 -1.40
C SER A 130 7.30 8.13 -2.59
N VAL A 131 6.96 9.41 -2.43
CA VAL A 131 6.32 10.24 -3.46
C VAL A 131 7.18 11.49 -3.72
N GLU A 132 7.64 11.67 -4.96
CA GLU A 132 8.58 12.73 -5.33
C GLU A 132 7.86 14.00 -5.83
N PHE A 133 7.07 14.64 -4.96
CA PHE A 133 6.47 15.94 -5.26
C PHE A 133 7.34 17.10 -4.74
N ASN A 134 7.25 18.23 -5.42
CA ASN A 134 7.86 19.49 -5.01
C ASN A 134 6.80 20.46 -4.50
N ALA A 135 7.22 21.42 -3.68
CA ALA A 135 6.39 22.56 -3.36
C ALA A 135 6.23 23.41 -4.63
N SER A 136 5.10 23.28 -5.30
CA SER A 136 4.67 24.21 -6.35
C SER A 136 3.85 25.34 -5.74
#